data_AF-A0A8T6NG89-F1
#
_entry.id   AF-A0A8T6NG89-F1
#
_cell.length_a   1.000
_cell.length_b   1.000
_cell.length_c   1.000
_cell.angle_alpha   90.00
_cell.angle_beta   90.00
_cell.angle_gamma   90.00
#
_symmetry.space_group_name_H-M   'P 1'
#
loop_
_entity.id
_entity.type
_entity.pdbx_description
1 polymer ?
#
loop_
_entity_poly.entity_id
_entity_poly.type
_entity_poly.pdbx_seq_one_letter_code
_entity_poly.pdbx_strand_id
1 'polypeptide(L)'
;MDEQTRPRALLSVFDKTGIVEFATELSKLGFELVSTGGTARKLRENGLEVIGVSDVTGHPEIFDGRVKSLHPAIHGPLLARLEKESDSLGLKELGY
;
A
#
# COMPACT_ATOMS: atom_id res chain seq x y z
N MET A 1 9.72 17.70 15.53
CA MET A 1 8.57 16.82 15.86
C MET A 1 8.65 15.70 14.88
N ASP A 2 9.08 14.51 15.32
CA ASP A 2 9.13 13.35 14.43
C ASP A 2 7.73 13.12 13.88
N GLU A 3 7.59 13.26 12.57
CA GLU A 3 6.42 12.78 11.85
C GLU A 3 6.47 11.26 11.97
N GLN A 4 5.76 10.73 12.97
CA GLN A 4 5.70 9.31 13.24
C GLN A 4 5.20 8.62 11.97
N THR A 5 6.10 8.00 11.22
CA THR A 5 5.75 7.30 9.98
C THR A 5 4.81 6.16 10.34
N ARG A 6 3.55 6.28 9.89
CA ARG A 6 2.55 5.24 10.11
C ARG A 6 2.93 4.03 9.26
N PRO A 7 2.90 2.81 9.81
CA PRO A 7 3.15 1.62 9.00
C PRO A 7 2.06 1.49 7.94
N ARG A 8 2.40 0.95 6.77
CA ARG A 8 1.48 0.82 5.64
C ARG A 8 1.17 -0.65 5.37
N ALA A 9 -0.08 -0.96 5.04
CA ALA A 9 -0.53 -2.30 4.68
C ALA A 9 -1.00 -2.32 3.23
N LEU A 10 -0.35 -3.11 2.38
CA LEU A 10 -0.75 -3.32 0.98
C LEU A 10 -1.75 -4.49 0.88
N LEU A 11 -2.99 -4.20 0.49
CA LEU A 11 -4.06 -5.19 0.35
C LEU A 11 -4.47 -5.34 -1.12
N SER A 12 -4.30 -6.52 -1.70
CA SER A 12 -4.69 -6.81 -3.09
C SER A 12 -5.15 -8.26 -3.22
N VAL A 13 -6.46 -8.48 -3.10
CA VAL A 13 -7.06 -9.82 -3.06
C VAL A 13 -8.13 -9.99 -4.13
N PHE A 14 -8.17 -11.17 -4.75
CA PHE A 14 -9.23 -11.52 -5.69
C PHE A 14 -10.54 -11.82 -4.94
N ASP A 15 -10.49 -12.79 -4.03
CA ASP A 15 -11.56 -13.07 -3.08
C ASP A 15 -11.57 -12.01 -1.98
N LYS A 16 -12.74 -11.41 -1.74
CA LYS A 16 -12.93 -10.30 -0.79
C LYS A 16 -13.59 -10.78 0.50
N THR A 17 -13.74 -12.08 0.69
CA THR A 17 -14.24 -12.66 1.93
C THR A 17 -13.38 -12.20 3.11
N GLY A 18 -14.00 -11.61 4.14
CA GLY A 18 -13.33 -11.14 5.36
C GLY A 18 -12.45 -9.88 5.22
N ILE A 19 -12.23 -9.33 4.02
CA ILE A 19 -11.24 -8.26 3.81
C ILE A 19 -11.58 -6.96 4.56
N VAL A 20 -12.87 -6.64 4.70
CA VAL A 20 -13.32 -5.41 5.37
C VAL A 20 -13.05 -5.46 6.87
N GLU A 21 -13.37 -6.58 7.52
CA GLU A 21 -13.10 -6.78 8.94
C GLU A 21 -11.60 -6.75 9.22
N PHE A 22 -10.82 -7.48 8.42
CA PHE A 22 -9.36 -7.48 8.53
C PHE A 22 -8.74 -6.09 8.37
N ALA A 23 -9.15 -5.35 7.33
CA ALA A 23 -8.64 -3.99 7.07
C ALA A 23 -9.08 -2.99 8.15
N THR A 24 -10.26 -3.17 8.74
CA THR A 24 -10.74 -2.34 9.85
C THR A 24 -9.84 -2.48 11.07
N GLU A 25 -9.47 -3.72 11.44
CA GLU A 25 -8.56 -3.94 12.58
C GLU A 25 -7.16 -3.40 12.29
N LEU A 26 -6.64 -3.54 11.06
CA LEU A 26 -5.37 -2.91 10.67
C LEU A 26 -5.42 -1.38 10.83
N SER A 27 -6.49 -0.75 10.38
CA SER A 27 -6.68 0.70 10.52
C SER A 27 -6.73 1.13 11.99
N LYS A 28 -7.41 0.37 12.86
CA LYS A 28 -7.44 0.60 14.33
C LYS A 28 -6.06 0.46 14.97
N LEU A 29 -5.20 -0.42 14.45
CA LEU A 29 -3.80 -0.57 14.86
C LEU A 29 -2.90 0.56 14.33
N GLY A 30 -3.43 1.52 13.57
CA GLY A 30 -2.72 2.68 13.07
C GLY A 30 -2.06 2.47 11.70
N PHE A 31 -2.40 1.40 10.98
CA PHE A 31 -1.90 1.19 9.62
C PHE A 31 -2.61 2.09 8.61
N GLU A 32 -1.84 2.67 7.69
CA GLU A 32 -2.39 3.24 6.47
C GLU A 32 -2.66 2.12 5.46
N LEU A 33 -3.87 2.10 4.89
CA LEU A 33 -4.25 1.09 3.93
C LEU A 33 -3.89 1.54 2.52
N VAL A 34 -3.14 0.70 1.81
CA VAL A 34 -2.83 0.85 0.39
C VAL A 34 -3.50 -0.30 -0.36
N SER A 35 -4.18 -0.03 -1.47
CA SER A 35 -4.88 -1.10 -2.19
C SER A 35 -5.02 -0.84 -3.69
N THR A 36 -5.41 -1.86 -4.45
CA THR A 36 -5.62 -1.79 -5.90
C THR A 36 -7.08 -2.05 -6.28
N GLY A 37 -7.52 -1.40 -7.38
CA GLY A 37 -8.74 -1.74 -8.12
C GLY A 37 -9.95 -2.10 -7.26
N GLY A 38 -10.45 -3.33 -7.44
CA GLY A 38 -11.66 -3.83 -6.76
C GLY A 38 -11.54 -4.00 -5.24
N THR A 39 -10.35 -4.27 -4.70
CA THR A 39 -10.14 -4.33 -3.25
C THR A 39 -10.27 -2.94 -2.65
N ALA A 40 -9.60 -1.94 -3.24
CA ALA A 40 -9.66 -0.55 -2.79
C ALA A 40 -11.11 -0.02 -2.80
N ARG A 41 -11.85 -0.31 -3.87
CA ARG A 41 -13.28 0.05 -3.98
C ARG A 41 -14.10 -0.54 -2.84
N LYS A 42 -13.99 -1.85 -2.58
CA LYS A 42 -14.75 -2.53 -1.53
C LYS A 42 -14.48 -1.94 -0.14
N LEU A 43 -13.22 -1.61 0.15
CA LEU A 43 -12.84 -1.02 1.42
C LEU A 43 -13.41 0.40 1.60
N ARG A 44 -13.30 1.27 0.57
CA ARG A 44 -13.86 2.63 0.59
C ARG A 44 -15.38 2.65 0.71
N GLU A 45 -16.08 1.73 0.03
CA GLU A 45 -17.54 1.57 0.16
C GLU A 45 -17.97 1.21 1.59
N ASN A 46 -17.07 0.69 2.43
CA ASN A 46 -17.32 0.37 3.84
C ASN A 46 -16.71 1.42 4.78
N GLY A 47 -16.40 2.62 4.27
CA GLY A 47 -15.98 3.77 5.08
C GLY A 47 -14.49 3.78 5.49
N LEU A 48 -13.66 2.89 4.93
CA LEU A 48 -12.23 2.88 5.22
C LEU A 48 -11.48 3.87 4.33
N GLU A 49 -10.55 4.61 4.92
CA GLU A 49 -9.58 5.42 4.18
C GLU A 49 -8.53 4.52 3.52
N VAL A 50 -8.40 4.64 2.20
CA VAL A 50 -7.50 3.79 1.41
C VAL A 50 -6.81 4.61 0.34
N ILE A 51 -5.49 4.54 0.34
CA ILE A 51 -4.62 5.11 -0.69
C ILE A 51 -4.57 4.15 -1.88
N GLY A 52 -4.80 4.65 -3.09
CA GLY A 52 -4.70 3.84 -4.30
C GLY A 52 -3.24 3.57 -4.66
N VAL A 53 -2.93 2.39 -5.19
CA VAL A 53 -1.57 2.11 -5.70
C VAL A 53 -1.15 3.11 -6.78
N SER A 54 -2.05 3.56 -7.65
CA SER A 54 -1.74 4.61 -8.64
C SER A 54 -1.38 5.96 -8.00
N ASP A 55 -1.92 6.27 -6.82
CA ASP A 55 -1.57 7.48 -6.06
C ASP A 55 -0.15 7.35 -5.49
N VAL A 56 0.23 6.13 -5.08
CA VAL A 56 1.59 5.83 -4.58
C VAL A 56 2.62 5.85 -5.71
N THR A 57 2.29 5.28 -6.87
CA THR A 57 3.25 5.14 -7.98
C THR A 57 3.30 6.38 -8.88
N GLY A 58 2.26 7.22 -8.86
CA GLY A 58 2.07 8.27 -9.86
C GLY A 58 1.84 7.75 -11.27
N HIS A 59 1.64 6.43 -11.44
CA HIS A 59 1.51 5.78 -12.74
C HIS A 59 0.07 5.32 -12.98
N PRO A 60 -0.52 5.63 -14.16
CA PRO A 60 -1.87 5.21 -14.48
C PRO A 60 -1.98 3.69 -14.57
N GLU A 61 -3.18 3.17 -14.32
CA GLU A 61 -3.49 1.76 -14.58
C GLU A 61 -3.55 1.53 -16.11
N ILE A 62 -2.83 0.52 -16.59
CA ILE A 62 -2.77 0.15 -18.02
C ILE A 62 -2.97 -1.36 -18.20
N PHE A 63 -3.34 -1.77 -19.42
CA PHE A 63 -3.55 -3.16 -19.82
C PHE A 63 -4.53 -3.92 -18.90
N ASP A 64 -5.67 -3.30 -18.60
CA ASP A 64 -6.71 -3.85 -17.72
C ASP A 64 -6.17 -4.28 -16.35
N GLY A 65 -5.21 -3.52 -15.81
CA GLY A 65 -4.65 -3.73 -14.49
C GLY A 65 -3.57 -4.80 -14.40
N ARG A 66 -3.10 -5.35 -15.52
CA ARG A 66 -2.05 -6.39 -15.54
C ARG A 66 -0.73 -5.98 -14.89
N VAL A 67 -0.40 -4.68 -14.90
CA VAL A 67 0.90 -4.16 -14.43
C VAL A 67 0.77 -3.07 -13.36
N LYS A 68 -0.40 -2.95 -12.73
CA LYS A 68 -0.73 -1.86 -11.80
C LYS A 68 0.18 -1.75 -10.56
N SER A 69 0.78 -2.85 -10.11
CA SER A 69 1.64 -2.87 -8.91
C SER A 69 3.11 -3.16 -9.22
N LEU A 70 3.48 -3.41 -10.48
CA LEU A 70 4.85 -3.71 -10.89
C LEU A 70 5.68 -2.42 -10.96
N HIS A 71 5.89 -1.79 -9.80
CA HIS A 71 6.55 -0.51 -9.67
C HIS A 71 7.56 -0.51 -8.51
N PRO A 72 8.72 0.16 -8.62
CA PRO A 72 9.70 0.24 -7.53
C PRO A 72 9.13 0.85 -6.23
N ALA A 73 8.21 1.82 -6.31
CA ALA A 73 7.53 2.37 -5.13
C ALA A 73 6.65 1.36 -4.37
N ILE A 74 6.34 0.21 -4.97
CA ILE A 74 5.62 -0.89 -4.33
C ILE A 74 6.61 -1.97 -3.89
N HIS A 75 7.43 -2.46 -4.83
CA HIS A 75 8.32 -3.59 -4.56
C HIS A 75 9.57 -3.24 -3.76
N GLY A 76 10.04 -1.98 -3.81
CA GLY A 76 11.18 -1.49 -3.05
C GLY A 76 10.97 -1.68 -1.55
N PRO A 77 9.94 -1.06 -0.93
CA PRO A 77 9.64 -1.24 0.48
C PRO A 77 9.36 -2.69 0.90
N LEU A 78 8.75 -3.50 0.01
CA LEU A 78 8.46 -4.91 0.28
C LEU A 78 9.72 -5.79 0.31
N LEU A 79 10.76 -5.43 -0.45
CA LEU A 79 11.97 -6.24 -0.63
C LEU A 79 13.21 -5.67 0.07
N ALA A 80 13.15 -4.43 0.55
CA ALA A 80 14.25 -3.81 1.27
C ALA A 80 14.58 -4.57 2.55
N ARG A 81 15.86 -4.81 2.78
CA ARG A 81 16.36 -5.35 4.05
C ARG A 81 16.55 -4.18 5.01
N LEU A 82 15.54 -3.90 5.82
CA LEU A 82 15.51 -2.70 6.66
C LEU A 82 16.65 -2.65 7.70
N GLU A 83 17.23 -3.79 8.05
CA GLU A 83 18.42 -3.91 8.90
C GLU A 83 19.71 -3.44 8.21
N LYS A 84 19.71 -3.34 6.87
CA LYS A 84 20.84 -2.86 6.09
C LYS A 84 20.67 -1.38 5.78
N GLU A 85 21.54 -0.56 6.37
CA GLU A 85 21.50 0.91 6.27
C GLU A 85 21.46 1.43 4.83
N SER A 86 22.15 0.77 3.89
CA SER A 86 22.12 1.18 2.48
C SER A 86 20.72 1.07 1.84
N ASP A 87 19.95 0.05 2.21
CA ASP A 87 18.64 -0.20 1.62
C ASP A 87 17.62 0.79 2.23
N SER A 88 17.68 1.04 3.54
CA SER A 88 16.82 2.02 4.21
C SER A 88 17.09 3.46 3.77
N LEU A 89 18.36 3.84 3.57
CA LEU A 89 18.71 5.13 3.00
C LEU A 89 18.18 5.27 1.56
N GLY A 90 18.34 4.23 0.74
CA GLY A 90 17.85 4.22 -0.63
C GLY A 90 16.33 4.40 -0.74
N LEU A 91 15.55 3.78 0.16
CA LEU A 91 14.10 4.02 0.23
C LEU A 91 13.80 5.50 0.55
N LYS A 92 14.48 6.06 1.56
CA LYS A 92 14.27 7.44 2.00
C LYS A 92 14.60 8.45 0.90
N GLU A 93 15.67 8.25 0.14
CA GLU A 93 16.07 9.12 -0.98
C GLU A 93 15.06 9.09 -2.13
N LEU A 94 14.44 7.94 -2.39
CA LEU A 94 13.40 7.78 -3.40
C LEU A 94 12.01 8.24 -2.93
N GLY A 95 11.87 8.56 -1.64
CA GLY A 95 10.59 8.95 -1.04
C GLY A 95 9.62 7.78 -0.88
N TYR A 96 10.13 6.57 -0.69
CA TYR A 96 9.34 5.35 -0.46
C TYR A 96 9.11 5.06 1.02
#